data_AF-A0A2S5QWS8-F1
#
_entry.id   AF-A0A2S5QWS8-F1
#
_cell.length_a   1.000
_cell.length_b   1.000
_cell.length_c   1.000
_cell.angle_alpha   90.00
_cell.angle_beta   90.00
_cell.angle_gamma   90.00
#
_symmetry.space_group_name_H-M   'P 1'
#
loop_
_entity.id
_entity.type
_entity.pdbx_description
1 polymer ?
#
loop_
_entity_poly.entity_id
_entity_poly.type
_entity_poly.pdbx_seq_one_letter_code
_entity_poly.pdbx_strand_id
1 'polypeptide(L)' 'FSELYKSWAGTIHTAAYFPETLETWFALGGDRDPVIFDFQKWLDGEDFDMHALDGEIATDIEFANTVQLWR' A
#
# COMPACT_ATOMS: atom_id res chain seq x y z
N PHE A 1 2.23 0.40 13.23
CA PHE A 1 1.99 1.43 12.19
C PHE A 1 1.87 2.79 12.89
N SER A 2 2.07 3.90 12.18
CA SER A 2 1.97 5.26 12.73
C SER A 2 0.86 6.04 12.05
N GLU A 3 0.07 6.79 12.82
CA GLU A 3 -1.01 7.66 12.32
C GLU A 3 -0.62 9.15 12.32
N LEU A 4 0.67 9.47 12.53
CA LEU A 4 1.17 10.84 12.65
C LEU A 4 1.24 11.59 11.31
N TYR A 5 0.19 11.54 10.51
CA TYR A 5 0.10 12.17 9.19
C TYR A 5 0.26 13.69 9.26
N LYS A 6 -0.25 14.35 10.32
CA LYS A 6 -0.09 15.80 10.55
C LYS A 6 1.37 16.22 10.72
N SER A 7 2.22 15.30 11.16
CA SER A 7 3.65 15.49 11.35
C SER A 7 4.48 14.82 10.25
N TRP A 8 3.83 14.39 9.15
CA TRP A 8 4.47 13.73 8.01
C TRP A 8 5.22 12.45 8.40
N ALA A 9 4.76 11.79 9.46
CA ALA A 9 5.36 10.59 10.02
C ALA A 9 4.35 9.43 10.11
N GLY A 10 3.25 9.52 9.35
CA GLY A 10 2.25 8.46 9.25
C GLY A 10 2.64 7.41 8.20
N THR A 11 2.20 6.17 8.41
CA THR A 11 2.43 5.05 7.50
C THR A 11 1.38 5.07 6.39
N ILE A 12 1.80 5.27 5.15
CA ILE A 12 0.91 5.20 3.97
C ILE A 12 0.85 3.77 3.41
N HIS A 13 1.98 3.06 3.42
CA HIS A 13 2.07 1.70 2.91
C HIS A 13 3.08 0.90 3.71
N THR A 14 2.90 -0.42 3.72
CA THR A 14 3.87 -1.39 4.22
C THR A 14 4.07 -2.46 3.15
N ALA A 15 5.32 -2.74 2.82
CA ALA A 15 5.69 -3.81 1.91
C ALA A 15 6.71 -4.73 2.57
N ALA A 16 6.63 -6.02 2.27
CA ALA A 16 7.59 -7.01 2.73
C ALA A 16 7.84 -8.05 1.64
N TYR A 17 9.04 -8.63 1.64
CA TYR A 17 9.40 -9.72 0.76
C TYR A 17 9.98 -10.85 1.59
N PHE A 18 9.47 -12.06 1.38
CA PHE A 18 9.85 -13.26 2.10
C PHE A 18 10.54 -14.21 1.11
N PRO A 19 11.88 -14.24 1.07
CA PRO A 19 12.62 -15.00 0.06
C PRO A 19 12.51 -16.52 0.23
N GLU A 20 12.24 -17.01 1.44
CA GLU A 20 12.11 -18.45 1.71
C GLU A 20 10.81 -19.03 1.14
N THR A 21 9.73 -18.24 1.16
CA THR A 21 8.41 -18.63 0.65
C THR A 21 8.12 -18.05 -0.74
N LEU A 22 8.97 -17.14 -1.23
CA LEU A 22 8.75 -16.37 -2.46
C LEU A 22 7.41 -15.65 -2.45
N GLU A 23 7.13 -14.96 -1.35
CA GLU A 23 5.94 -14.14 -1.20
C GLU A 23 6.33 -12.66 -1.13
N THR A 24 5.56 -11.81 -1.80
CA THR A 24 5.63 -10.36 -1.62
C THR A 24 4.33 -9.88 -1.00
N TRP A 25 4.40 -9.12 0.08
CA TRP A 25 3.26 -8.60 0.80
C TRP A 25 3.16 -7.09 0.57
N PHE A 26 1.95 -6.60 0.39
CA PHE A 26 1.71 -5.16 0.26
C PHE A 26 0.40 -4.75 0.94
N ALA A 27 0.45 -3.70 1.75
CA ALA A 27 -0.70 -3.10 2.41
C ALA A 27 -0.67 -1.57 2.23
N LEU A 28 -1.84 -1.00 1.96
CA LEU A 28 -2.08 0.46 1.95
C LEU A 28 -2.88 0.85 3.20
N GLY A 29 -2.37 1.83 3.95
CA GLY A 29 -2.95 2.28 5.21
C GLY A 29 -2.32 1.62 6.45
N GLY A 30 -2.86 1.97 7.61
CA GLY A 30 -2.56 1.33 8.89
C GLY A 30 -3.50 0.16 9.18
N ASP A 31 -3.02 -0.81 9.95
CA ASP A 31 -3.82 -1.88 10.58
C ASP A 31 -4.71 -2.74 9.65
N ARG A 32 -4.12 -3.35 8.62
CA ARG A 32 -4.83 -4.32 7.78
C ARG A 32 -3.96 -5.49 7.34
N ASP A 33 -4.63 -6.57 6.97
CA ASP A 33 -3.97 -7.69 6.29
C ASP A 33 -3.41 -7.23 4.93
N PRO A 34 -2.17 -7.63 4.60
CA PRO A 34 -1.58 -7.33 3.30
C PRO A 34 -2.21 -8.20 2.22
N VAL A 35 -2.18 -7.69 0.99
CA VAL A 35 -2.32 -8.54 -0.18
C VAL A 35 -1.01 -9.30 -0.37
N ILE A 36 -1.14 -10.62 -0.50
CA ILE A 36 -0.02 -11.53 -0.70
C ILE A 36 0.06 -11.85 -2.19
N PHE A 37 1.21 -11.56 -2.77
CA PHE A 37 1.57 -11.86 -4.15
C PHE A 37 2.49 -13.07 -4.17
N ASP A 38 2.13 -14.05 -4.99
CA ASP A 38 2.97 -15.20 -5.31
C ASP A 38 4.10 -14.73 -6.24
N PHE A 39 5.28 -14.50 -5.67
CA PHE A 39 6.41 -13.98 -6.42
C PHE A 39 7.01 -15.06 -7.33
N GLN A 40 6.88 -16.33 -6.99
CA GLN A 40 7.33 -17.44 -7.84
C GLN A 40 6.59 -17.43 -9.19
N LYS A 41 5.25 -17.29 -9.17
CA LYS A 41 4.47 -17.17 -10.42
C LYS A 41 4.91 -16.02 -11.30
N TRP A 42 5.21 -14.88 -10.68
CA TRP A 42 5.72 -13.72 -11.41
C TRP A 42 7.10 -14.00 -12.05
N LEU A 43 7.99 -14.67 -11.32
CA LEU A 43 9.29 -15.11 -11.87
C LEU A 43 9.13 -16.13 -13.01
N ASP A 44 8.08 -16.96 -12.97
CA ASP A 44 7.75 -17.92 -14.02
C ASP A 44 7.08 -17.28 -15.26
N GLY A 45 6.82 -15.96 -15.21
CA GLY A 45 6.31 -15.17 -16.33
C GLY A 45 4.79 -14.93 -16.31
N GLU A 46 4.11 -15.25 -15.21
CA GLU A 46 2.70 -14.90 -15.02
C GLU A 46 2.58 -13.47 -14.45
N ASP A 47 1.85 -12.59 -15.14
CA ASP A 47 1.55 -11.25 -14.61
C ASP A 47 0.51 -11.32 -13.46
N PHE A 48 0.55 -10.33 -12.58
CA PHE A 48 -0.51 -10.16 -11.59
C PHE A 48 -1.78 -9.61 -12.24
N ASP A 49 -2.91 -10.28 -12.01
CA ASP A 49 -4.26 -9.84 -12.47
C ASP A 49 -4.82 -8.64 -11.68
N MET A 50 -4.07 -8.17 -10.68
CA MET A 50 -4.44 -7.04 -9.83
C MET A 50 -3.75 -5.76 -10.31
N HIS A 51 -4.56 -4.80 -10.77
CA HIS A 51 -4.07 -3.52 -11.30
C HIS A 51 -4.25 -2.34 -10.35
N ALA A 52 -5.01 -2.52 -9.26
CA ALA A 52 -5.25 -1.51 -8.24
C ALA A 52 -5.33 -2.16 -6.87
N LEU A 53 -4.88 -1.41 -5.86
CA LEU A 53 -4.99 -1.74 -4.45
C LEU A 53 -5.65 -0.56 -3.77
N ASP A 54 -6.74 -0.83 -3.06
CA ASP A 54 -7.45 0.17 -2.27
C ASP A 54 -7.00 0.08 -0.82
N GLY A 55 -6.90 1.22 -0.14
CA GLY A 55 -6.59 1.32 1.28
C GLY A 55 -7.19 2.57 1.89
N GLU A 56 -7.20 2.60 3.22
CA GLU A 56 -7.75 3.72 3.98
C GLU A 56 -6.66 4.32 4.86
N ILE A 57 -6.67 5.65 4.95
CA ILE A 57 -5.78 6.41 5.82
C ILE A 57 -6.66 7.15 6.81
N ALA A 58 -6.51 6.85 8.10
CA ALA A 58 -7.24 7.50 9.18
C ALA A 58 -6.69 8.92 9.41
N THR A 59 -7.08 9.86 8.56
CA THR A 59 -6.65 11.26 8.64
C THR A 59 -7.75 12.21 8.14
N ASP A 60 -7.85 13.37 8.78
CA ASP A 60 -8.68 14.49 8.30
C ASP A 60 -7.92 15.42 7.33
N ILE A 61 -6.68 15.07 6.98
CA ILE A 61 -5.85 15.87 6.06
C ILE A 61 -6.24 15.53 4.62
N GLU A 62 -6.66 16.53 3.86
CA GLU A 62 -6.93 16.37 2.43
C GLU A 62 -5.63 16.17 1.64
N PHE A 63 -5.70 15.37 0.56
CA PHE A 63 -4.59 15.25 -0.37
C PHE A 63 -4.47 16.51 -1.22
N ALA A 64 -3.26 17.06 -1.35
CA ALA A 64 -3.03 18.30 -2.09
C ALA A 64 -3.55 18.26 -3.55
N ASN A 65 -3.51 17.09 -4.19
CA ASN A 65 -4.02 16.87 -5.55
C ASN A 65 -5.53 16.59 -5.63
N THR A 66 -6.22 16.43 -4.49
CA THR A 66 -7.69 16.34 -4.42
C THR A 66 -8.33 17.68 -4.07
N VAL A 67 -7.56 18.62 -3.49
CA VAL A 67 -8.04 19.97 -3.25
C VAL A 67 -8.19 20.67 -4.61
N GLN A 68 -9.44 20.90 -5.02
CA GLN A 68 -9.76 21.59 -6.26
C GLN A 68 -9.53 23.10 -6.11
N LEU A 69 -8.26 23.52 -5.97
CA LEU A 69 -7.86 24.93 -5.92
C LEU A 69 -7.68 25.47 -7.35
N TRP A 70 -8.79 25.59 -8.07
CA TRP A 70 -8.87 26.48 -9.24
C TRP A 70 -10.20 27.23 -9.20
N ARG A 71 -10.13 28.49 -8.77
CA ARG A 71 -11.06 29.57 -9.11
C ARG A 71 -10.26 30.82 -9.39
#